data_AF-A0A971NH16-F1
#
_entry.id   AF-A0A971NH16-F1
#
_cell.length_a   1.000
_cell.length_b   1.000
_cell.length_c   1.000
_cell.angle_alpha   90.00
_cell.angle_beta   90.00
_cell.angle_gamma   90.00
#
_symmetry.space_group_name_H-M   'P 1'
#
loop_
_entity.id
_entity.type
_entity.pdbx_description
1 polymer ?
#
loop_
_entity_poly.entity_id
_entity_poly.type
_entity_poly.pdbx_seq_one_letter_code
_entity_poly.pdbx_strand_id
1 'polypeptide(L)'
;SPCAEACSFHSKLIKNMLSIVSRKNISLTQKIEFTSKRTTREKLLVYLSSEAKRAKSRSFRIPFNRQELADYLSVDRSAMSAELSRLRDDGALKYHKNQFELL
;
A
#
# COMPACT_ATOMS: atom_id res chain seq x y z
N SER A 1 -40.85 15.50 12.19
CA SER A 1 -41.34 15.28 10.82
C SER A 1 -40.40 14.34 10.09
N PRO A 2 -40.85 13.33 9.35
CA PRO A 2 -39.97 12.51 8.51
C PRO A 2 -39.34 13.40 7.41
N CYS A 3 -38.06 13.21 7.08
CA CYS A 3 -37.40 13.99 6.02
C CYS A 3 -38.05 13.66 4.67
N ALA A 4 -38.24 14.69 3.84
CA ALA A 4 -38.74 14.57 2.48
C ALA A 4 -37.74 13.79 1.59
N GLU A 5 -38.25 13.08 0.59
CA GLU A 5 -37.44 12.40 -0.43
C GLU A 5 -36.35 13.34 -0.98
N ALA A 6 -35.12 12.82 -1.08
CA ALA A 6 -33.94 13.55 -1.56
C ALA A 6 -33.53 14.81 -0.77
N CYS A 7 -33.77 14.89 0.55
CA CYS A 7 -33.25 16.02 1.33
C CYS A 7 -31.72 16.14 1.26
N SER A 8 -31.20 17.37 1.20
CA SER A 8 -29.79 17.68 0.93
C SER A 8 -28.80 17.02 1.91
N PHE A 9 -29.24 16.80 3.16
CA PHE A 9 -28.49 16.05 4.16
C PHE A 9 -28.26 14.60 3.72
N HIS A 10 -29.30 13.89 3.28
CA HIS A 10 -29.17 12.51 2.80
C HIS A 10 -28.35 12.44 1.51
N SER A 11 -28.52 13.36 0.57
CA SER A 11 -27.67 13.42 -0.64
C SER A 11 -26.20 13.61 -0.29
N LYS A 12 -25.88 14.46 0.69
CA LYS A 12 -24.50 14.66 1.18
C LYS A 12 -23.96 13.41 1.88
N LEU A 13 -24.79 12.76 2.70
CA LEU A 13 -24.42 11.51 3.38
C LEU A 13 -24.10 10.41 2.35
N ILE A 14 -24.98 10.21 1.36
CA ILE A 14 -24.79 9.24 0.27
C ILE A 14 -23.50 9.54 -0.50
N LYS A 15 -23.27 10.81 -0.88
CA LYS A 15 -22.02 11.21 -1.58
C LYS A 15 -20.77 10.92 -0.75
N ASN A 16 -20.81 11.20 0.54
CA ASN A 16 -19.69 10.92 1.44
C ASN A 16 -19.44 9.42 1.57
N MET A 17 -20.50 8.63 1.77
CA MET A 17 -20.41 7.17 1.83
C MET A 17 -19.85 6.59 0.53
N LEU A 18 -20.35 7.04 -0.62
CA LEU A 18 -19.86 6.61 -1.93
C LEU A 18 -18.37 6.94 -2.09
N SER A 19 -17.94 8.16 -1.71
CA SER A 19 -16.51 8.54 -1.70
C SER A 19 -15.67 7.63 -0.80
N ILE A 20 -16.15 7.27 0.40
CA ILE A 20 -15.44 6.35 1.30
C ILE A 20 -15.35 4.95 0.67
N VAL A 21 -16.45 4.43 0.12
CA VAL A 21 -16.50 3.12 -0.53
C VAL A 21 -15.56 3.08 -1.74
N SER A 22 -15.59 4.10 -2.61
CA SER A 22 -14.69 4.20 -3.76
C SER A 22 -13.22 4.22 -3.34
N ARG A 23 -12.85 5.01 -2.31
CA ARG A 23 -11.48 5.04 -1.78
C ARG A 23 -11.06 3.67 -1.22
N LYS A 24 -11.94 2.99 -0.49
CA LYS A 24 -11.69 1.64 0.02
C LYS A 24 -11.54 0.63 -1.12
N ASN A 25 -12.38 0.72 -2.16
CA ASN A 25 -12.33 -0.16 -3.32
C ASN A 25 -10.98 -0.02 -4.05
N ILE A 26 -10.53 1.21 -4.33
CA ILE A 26 -9.21 1.47 -4.93
C ILE A 26 -8.08 0.85 -4.08
N SER A 27 -8.12 1.03 -2.76
CA SER A 27 -7.12 0.44 -1.85
C SER A 27 -7.12 -1.09 -1.89
N LEU A 28 -8.30 -1.72 -1.94
CA LEU A 28 -8.44 -3.17 -2.08
C LEU A 28 -7.90 -3.67 -3.43
N THR A 29 -8.22 -2.98 -4.53
CA THR A 29 -7.69 -3.30 -5.87
C THR A 29 -6.17 -3.19 -5.91
N GLN A 30 -5.59 -2.14 -5.32
CA GLN A 30 -4.13 -2.00 -5.20
C GLN A 30 -3.52 -3.14 -4.38
N LYS A 31 -4.16 -3.53 -3.27
CA LYS A 31 -3.71 -4.66 -2.48
C LYS A 31 -3.71 -5.96 -3.30
N ILE A 32 -4.76 -6.21 -4.10
CA ILE A 32 -4.83 -7.37 -5.02
C ILE A 32 -3.69 -7.31 -6.04
N GLU A 33 -3.42 -6.15 -6.64
CA GLU A 33 -2.32 -5.99 -7.58
C GLU A 33 -0.97 -6.35 -6.94
N PHE A 34 -0.76 -5.92 -5.69
CA PHE A 34 0.49 -6.19 -4.97
C PHE A 34 0.59 -7.65 -4.53
N THR A 35 -0.49 -8.28 -4.06
CA THR A 35 -0.45 -9.67 -3.56
C THR A 35 -0.56 -10.71 -4.67
N SER A 36 -1.04 -10.36 -5.86
CA SER A 36 -1.15 -11.26 -7.02
C SER A 36 0.19 -11.60 -7.68
N LYS A 37 1.27 -10.88 -7.34
CA LYS A 37 2.60 -11.19 -7.90
C LYS A 37 3.14 -12.51 -7.35
N ARG A 38 3.86 -13.25 -8.18
CA ARG A 38 4.30 -14.62 -7.89
C ARG A 38 5.40 -14.67 -6.84
N THR A 39 6.30 -13.71 -6.84
CA THR A 39 7.49 -13.72 -5.97
C THR A 39 7.46 -12.59 -4.95
N THR A 40 8.05 -12.80 -3.77
CA THR A 40 8.25 -11.76 -2.75
C THR A 40 8.91 -10.51 -3.32
N ARG A 41 9.85 -10.69 -4.26
CA ARG A 41 10.56 -9.62 -4.97
C ARG A 41 9.60 -8.72 -5.73
N GLU A 42 8.76 -9.29 -6.57
CA GLU A 42 7.78 -8.53 -7.37
C GLU A 42 6.77 -7.82 -6.47
N LYS A 43 6.26 -8.49 -5.44
CA LYS A 43 5.33 -7.89 -4.47
C LYS A 43 5.96 -6.65 -3.79
N LEU A 44 7.20 -6.78 -3.34
CA LEU A 44 7.98 -5.70 -2.72
C LEU A 44 8.22 -4.54 -3.68
N LEU A 45 8.72 -4.82 -4.89
CA LEU A 45 9.07 -3.79 -5.85
C LEU A 45 7.87 -2.97 -6.29
N VAL A 46 6.73 -3.62 -6.54
CA VAL A 46 5.51 -2.91 -6.94
C VAL A 46 4.96 -2.06 -5.80
N TYR A 47 4.94 -2.59 -4.57
CA TYR A 47 4.54 -1.82 -3.39
C TYR A 47 5.44 -0.61 -3.14
N LEU A 48 6.76 -0.80 -3.08
CA LEU A 48 7.72 0.28 -2.84
C LEU A 48 7.72 1.32 -3.96
N SER A 49 7.56 0.90 -5.23
CA SER A 49 7.41 1.83 -6.35
C SER A 49 6.13 2.66 -6.26
N SER A 50 5.03 2.06 -5.79
CA SER A 50 3.78 2.79 -5.52
C SER A 50 3.96 3.82 -4.40
N GLU A 51 4.62 3.44 -3.29
CA GLU A 51 4.89 4.36 -2.19
C GLU A 51 5.83 5.51 -2.60
N ALA A 52 6.85 5.24 -3.42
CA ALA A 52 7.70 6.29 -4.00
C ALA A 52 6.90 7.29 -4.84
N LYS A 53 5.99 6.80 -5.69
CA LYS A 53 5.08 7.64 -6.50
C LYS A 53 4.16 8.48 -5.61
N ARG A 54 3.60 7.91 -4.55
CA ARG A 54 2.75 8.64 -3.58
C ARG A 54 3.52 9.71 -2.83
N ALA A 55 4.77 9.42 -2.44
CA ALA A 55 5.66 10.36 -1.77
C ALA A 55 6.26 11.40 -2.74
N LYS A 56 6.14 11.19 -4.07
CA LYS A 56 6.84 11.97 -5.11
C LYS A 56 8.35 12.06 -4.86
N SER A 57 8.92 11.00 -4.31
CA SER A 57 10.32 10.95 -3.88
C SER A 57 10.83 9.51 -3.97
N ARG A 58 12.12 9.37 -4.29
CA ARG A 58 12.81 8.08 -4.25
C ARG A 58 13.10 7.63 -2.81
N SER A 59 13.18 8.56 -1.87
CA SER A 59 13.33 8.32 -0.43
C SER A 59 12.03 8.58 0.30
N PHE A 60 11.52 7.58 1.04
CA PHE A 60 10.23 7.63 1.71
C PHE A 60 10.19 6.71 2.93
N ARG A 61 9.18 6.91 3.78
CA ARG A 61 8.90 6.07 4.95
C ARG A 61 7.55 5.40 4.79
N ILE A 62 7.49 4.11 5.09
CA ILE A 62 6.24 3.34 5.11
C ILE A 62 5.72 3.18 6.55
N PRO A 63 4.40 3.03 6.74
CA PRO A 63 3.79 2.91 8.07
C PRO A 63 3.82 1.47 8.61
N PHE A 64 4.77 0.64 8.14
CA PHE A 64 4.87 -0.76 8.51
C PHE A 64 6.27 -1.09 9.02
N ASN A 65 6.32 -1.84 10.11
CA ASN A 65 7.51 -2.57 10.51
C ASN A 65 7.70 -3.82 9.61
N ARG A 66 8.78 -4.58 9.85
CA ARG A 66 9.12 -5.74 9.02
C ARG A 66 8.05 -6.84 9.01
N GLN A 67 7.42 -7.11 10.16
CA GLN A 67 6.36 -8.12 10.27
C GLN A 67 5.10 -7.62 9.57
N GLU A 68 4.67 -6.39 9.86
CA GLU A 68 3.48 -5.80 9.26
C GLU A 68 3.57 -5.73 7.74
N LEU A 69 4.75 -5.42 7.19
CA LEU A 69 4.96 -5.42 5.74
C LEU A 69 4.84 -6.83 5.15
N ALA A 70 5.33 -7.85 5.86
CA ALA A 70 5.22 -9.24 5.45
C ALA A 70 3.75 -9.69 5.43
N ASP A 71 3.00 -9.37 6.48
CA ASP A 71 1.57 -9.65 6.60
C ASP A 71 0.77 -8.91 5.51
N TYR A 72 1.12 -7.64 5.26
CA TYR A 72 0.48 -6.80 4.25
C TYR A 72 0.64 -7.38 2.83
N LEU A 73 1.83 -7.88 2.50
CA LEU A 73 2.15 -8.50 1.21
C LEU A 73 1.86 -10.01 1.17
N SER A 74 1.35 -10.57 2.27
CA SER A 74 1.03 -11.99 2.42
C SER A 74 2.23 -12.88 2.06
N VAL A 75 3.33 -12.66 2.76
CA VAL A 75 4.57 -13.45 2.67
C VAL A 75 5.14 -13.69 4.07
N ASP A 76 6.00 -14.68 4.23
CA ASP A 76 6.67 -14.93 5.50
C ASP A 76 7.69 -13.84 5.85
N ARG A 77 7.82 -13.55 7.15
CA ARG A 77 8.78 -12.57 7.67
C ARG A 77 10.23 -12.89 7.28
N SER A 78 10.60 -14.17 7.24
CA SER A 78 11.93 -14.64 6.83
C SER A 78 12.17 -14.36 5.34
N ALA A 79 11.21 -14.69 4.48
CA ALA A 79 11.25 -14.40 3.04
C ALA A 79 11.33 -12.90 2.76
N MET A 80 10.54 -12.09 3.48
CA MET A 80 10.59 -10.63 3.42
C MET A 80 11.98 -10.08 3.76
N SER A 81 12.59 -10.60 4.82
CA SER A 81 13.91 -10.16 5.28
C SER A 81 15.01 -10.58 4.32
N ALA A 82 14.96 -11.82 3.82
CA ALA A 82 15.91 -12.32 2.83
C ALA A 82 15.84 -11.52 1.53
N GLU A 83 14.63 -11.24 1.03
CA GLU A 83 14.47 -10.51 -0.23
C GLU A 83 14.92 -9.06 -0.13
N LEU A 84 14.70 -8.40 1.01
CA LEU A 84 15.20 -7.03 1.19
C LEU A 84 16.72 -6.96 1.27
N SER A 85 17.36 -7.95 1.88
CA SER A 85 18.83 -8.07 1.83
C SER A 85 19.30 -8.25 0.39
N ARG A 86 18.68 -9.16 -0.38
CA ARG A 86 19.03 -9.34 -1.81
C ARG A 86 18.84 -8.06 -2.62
N LEU A 87 17.70 -7.38 -2.48
CA LEU A 87 17.43 -6.13 -3.21
C LEU A 87 18.43 -5.01 -2.86
N ARG A 88 18.92 -4.98 -1.61
CA ARG A 88 20.01 -4.08 -1.22
C ARG A 88 21.32 -4.49 -1.88
N ASP A 89 21.67 -5.77 -1.82
CA ASP A 89 22.94 -6.30 -2.33
C ASP A 89 23.01 -6.22 -3.87
N ASP A 90 21.87 -6.34 -4.54
CA ASP A 90 21.68 -6.11 -5.99
C ASP A 90 21.75 -4.62 -6.36
N GLY A 91 21.81 -3.71 -5.39
CA GLY A 91 21.84 -2.27 -5.62
C GLY A 91 20.51 -1.68 -6.10
N ALA A 92 19.37 -2.36 -5.89
CA ALA A 92 18.06 -1.85 -6.28
C ALA A 92 17.47 -0.84 -5.26
N LEU A 93 17.86 -0.96 -3.99
CA LEU A 93 17.39 -0.07 -2.92
C LEU A 93 18.38 0.06 -1.77
N LYS A 94 18.20 1.09 -0.95
CA LYS A 94 18.71 1.17 0.42
C LYS A 94 17.55 1.20 1.40
N TYR A 95 17.74 0.65 2.59
CA TYR A 95 16.73 0.75 3.63
C TYR A 95 17.34 0.76 5.03
N HIS A 96 16.64 1.42 5.95
CA HIS A 96 16.88 1.34 7.38
C HIS A 96 15.53 1.31 8.11
N LYS A 97 15.24 0.20 8.79
CA LYS A 97 13.92 -0.10 9.39
C LYS A 97 12.79 0.07 8.36
N ASN A 98 11.94 1.09 8.53
CA ASN A 98 10.80 1.40 7.68
C ASN A 98 11.05 2.58 6.71
N GLN A 99 12.29 3.04 6.60
CA GLN A 99 12.72 4.04 5.63
C GLN A 99 13.40 3.36 4.46
N PHE A 100 13.02 3.74 3.24
CA PHE A 100 13.47 3.16 1.99
C PHE A 100 13.95 4.27 1.05
N GLU A 101 14.91 3.92 0.20
CA GLU A 101 15.39 4.73 -0.91
C GLU A 101 15.57 3.81 -2.13
N LEU A 102 14.88 4.09 -3.23
CA LEU A 102 15.03 3.33 -4.48
C LEU A 102 16.19 3.89 -5.31
N LEU A 103 17.11 3.03 -5.76
CA LEU A 103 18.33 3.38 -6.50
C LEU A 103 18.18 3.31 -8.02
#